data_AF-A0A7V9B151-F1
#
_entry.id   AF-A0A7V9B151-F1
#
_cell.length_a   1.000
_cell.length_b   1.000
_cell.length_c   1.000
_cell.angle_alpha   90.00
_cell.angle_beta   90.00
_cell.angle_gamma   90.00
#
_symmetry.space_group_name_H-M   'P 1'
#
loop_
_entity.id
_entity.type
_entity.pdbx_description
1 polymer ?
#
loop_
_entity_poly.entity_id
_entity_poly.type
_entity_poly.pdbx_seq_one_letter_code
_entity_poly.pdbx_strand_id
1 'polypeptide(L)' 'MTPLPLPEILTATGGTLWGVLPAETRFPRLERDSRRVKVGDLFLAVRGEQYDGHHFVADAAAKGAR' A
#
# COMPACT_ATOMS: atom_id res chain seq x y z
N MET A 1 7.55 -2.16 -14.25
CA MET A 1 8.12 -1.97 -12.90
C MET A 1 8.27 -3.33 -12.27
N THR A 2 9.36 -3.58 -11.56
CA THR A 2 9.58 -4.83 -10.82
C THR A 2 8.66 -4.86 -9.59
N PRO A 3 7.90 -5.93 -9.33
CA PRO A 3 7.07 -6.04 -8.14
C PRO A 3 7.90 -5.92 -6.85
N LEU A 4 7.45 -5.09 -5.92
CA LEU A 4 8.10 -4.84 -4.63
C LEU A 4 7.75 -5.96 -3.63
N PRO A 5 8.73 -6.72 -3.12
CA PRO A 5 8.51 -7.73 -2.10
C PRO A 5 8.18 -7.11 -0.73
N LEU A 6 7.25 -7.72 0.01
CA LEU A 6 6.93 -7.30 1.38
C LEU A 6 8.17 -7.22 2.31
N PRO A 7 9.09 -8.20 2.33
CA PRO A 7 10.29 -8.11 3.18
C PRO A 7 11.16 -6.89 2.87
N GLU A 8 11.31 -6.56 1.58
CA GLU A 8 12.12 -5.41 1.15
C GLU A 8 11.48 -4.09 1.60
N ILE A 9 10.15 -3.98 1.52
CA ILE A 9 9.41 -2.81 2.02
C ILE A 9 9.63 -2.65 3.52
N LEU A 10 9.49 -3.72 4.32
CA LEU A 10 9.68 -3.66 5.76
C LEU A 10 11.11 -3.27 6.12
N THR A 11 12.12 -3.86 5.47
CA THR A 11 13.53 -3.52 5.69
C THR A 11 13.86 -2.08 5.29
N ALA A 12 13.40 -1.64 4.12
CA ALA A 12 13.72 -0.31 3.60
C ALA A 12 13.02 0.82 4.39
N THR A 13 11.84 0.57 4.92
CA THR A 13 11.06 1.56 5.68
C THR A 13 11.30 1.51 7.19
N GLY A 14 11.84 0.41 7.70
CA GLY A 14 11.82 0.11 9.15
C GLY A 14 10.39 -0.09 9.69
N GLY A 15 9.42 -0.31 8.80
CA GLY A 15 8.02 -0.43 9.13
C GLY A 15 7.69 -1.73 9.86
N THR A 16 6.56 -1.72 10.58
CA THR A 16 6.00 -2.92 11.22
C THR A 16 4.77 -3.37 10.45
N LEU A 17 4.70 -4.66 10.13
CA LEU A 17 3.50 -5.26 9.56
C LEU A 17 2.43 -5.40 10.66
N TRP A 18 1.27 -4.79 10.44
CA TRP A 18 0.10 -4.98 11.27
C TRP A 18 -0.83 -6.03 10.63
N GLY A 19 -1.11 -7.12 11.35
CA GLY A 19 -1.87 -8.25 10.83
C GLY A 19 -0.98 -9.33 10.20
N VAL A 20 -1.53 -10.11 9.27
CA VAL A 20 -0.84 -11.25 8.65
C VAL A 20 -0.92 -11.13 7.13
N LEU A 21 0.26 -11.08 6.49
CA LEU A 21 0.44 -11.24 5.05
C LEU A 21 1.49 -12.32 4.79
N PRO A 22 1.36 -13.14 3.74
CA PRO A 22 2.40 -14.09 3.35
C PRO A 22 3.73 -13.38 3.05
N ALA A 23 4.86 -13.95 3.46
CA ALA A 23 6.18 -13.35 3.26
C ALA A 23 6.55 -13.19 1.78
N GLU A 24 6.00 -14.04 0.92
CA GLU A 24 6.14 -14.01 -0.53
C GLU A 24 5.24 -12.96 -1.22
N THR A 25 4.48 -12.18 -0.46
CA THR A 25 3.62 -11.12 -1.01
C THR A 25 4.47 -10.12 -1.79
N ARG A 26 4.02 -9.82 -3.01
CA ARG A 26 4.64 -8.85 -3.90
C ARG A 26 3.59 -7.85 -4.37
N PHE A 27 3.96 -6.58 -4.34
CA PHE A 27 3.13 -5.48 -4.78
C PHE A 27 3.58 -5.05 -6.18
N PRO A 28 2.73 -5.17 -7.21
CA PRO A 28 3.09 -4.82 -8.58
C PRO A 28 3.29 -3.31 -8.76
N ARG A 29 2.66 -2.50 -7.91
CA ARG A 29 2.66 -1.05 -8.00
C ARG A 29 2.37 -0.41 -6.64
N LEU A 30 2.94 0.78 -6.43
CA LEU A 30 2.61 1.72 -5.37
C LEU A 30 1.64 2.76 -5.92
N GLU A 31 0.56 3.04 -5.22
CA GLU A 31 -0.41 4.08 -5.59
C GLU A 31 -0.77 4.93 -4.36
N ARG A 32 -0.81 6.26 -4.53
CA ARG A 32 -1.14 7.22 -3.45
C ARG A 32 -2.53 7.81 -3.62
N ASP A 33 -3.09 7.73 -4.82
CA ASP A 33 -4.46 8.18 -5.10
C ASP A 33 -5.39 6.97 -5.05
N SER A 34 -6.24 6.90 -4.02
CA SER A 34 -7.23 5.83 -3.84
C SER A 34 -8.16 5.70 -5.04
N ARG A 35 -8.32 6.77 -5.84
CA ARG A 35 -9.13 6.76 -7.06
C ARG A 35 -8.52 5.89 -8.16
N ARG A 36 -7.19 5.75 -8.16
CA ARG A 36 -6.38 5.11 -9.21
C ARG A 36 -5.87 3.72 -8.83
N VAL A 37 -6.15 3.27 -7.60
CA VAL A 37 -5.82 1.92 -7.11
C VAL A 37 -6.36 0.86 -8.07
N LYS A 38 -5.55 -0.16 -8.29
CA LYS A 38 -5.89 -1.40 -8.98
C LYS A 38 -5.71 -2.58 -8.02
N VAL A 39 -6.34 -3.70 -8.36
CA VAL A 39 -6.23 -4.94 -7.58
C VAL A 39 -4.77 -5.34 -7.42
N GLY A 40 -4.36 -5.57 -6.17
CA GLY A 40 -3.02 -5.96 -5.76
C GLY A 40 -2.06 -4.81 -5.49
N ASP A 41 -2.43 -3.56 -5.79
CA ASP A 41 -1.57 -2.41 -5.51
C ASP A 41 -1.34 -2.22 -4.01
N LEU A 42 -0.16 -1.70 -3.65
CA LEU A 42 0.11 -1.17 -2.33
C LEU A 42 -0.36 0.29 -2.27
N PHE A 43 -1.39 0.56 -1.47
CA PHE A 43 -1.88 1.91 -1.24
C PHE A 43 -1.03 2.62 -0.19
N LEU A 44 -0.47 3.77 -0.53
CA LEU A 44 0.34 4.58 0.37
C LEU A 44 -0.46 5.77 0.90
N ALA A 45 -1.00 5.60 2.10
CA ALA A 45 -1.71 6.65 2.83
C ALA A 45 -0.73 7.65 3.45
N VAL A 46 -0.43 8.73 2.74
CA VAL A 46 0.37 9.84 3.27
C VAL A 46 -0.51 11.00 3.70
N ARG A 47 -0.14 11.68 4.79
CA ARG A 47 -0.73 12.96 5.17
C ARG A 47 -0.02 14.10 4.44
N GLY A 48 -0.74 14.79 3.57
CA GLY A 48 -0.30 16.02 2.92
C GLY A 48 -0.83 17.27 3.63
N GLU A 49 -0.58 18.43 3.01
CA GLU A 49 -1.04 19.73 3.54
C GLU A 49 -2.56 19.90 3.45
N GLN A 50 -3.17 19.46 2.34
CA GLN A 50 -4.60 19.62 2.10
C GLN A 50 -5.43 18.38 2.42
N TYR A 51 -4.83 17.19 2.34
CA TYR A 51 -5.54 15.92 2.46
C TYR A 51 -4.75 14.93 3.30
N ASP A 52 -5.47 14.15 4.10
CA ASP A 52 -4.94 13.01 4.84
C ASP A 52 -5.31 11.69 4.13
N GLY A 53 -4.32 11.01 3.56
CA GLY A 53 -4.48 9.74 2.85
C GLY A 53 -5.13 8.63 3.68
N HIS A 54 -5.04 8.71 5.01
CA HIS A 54 -5.62 7.71 5.91
C HIS A 54 -7.15 7.67 5.83
N HIS A 55 -7.80 8.79 5.48
CA HIS A 55 -9.25 8.83 5.29
C HIS A 55 -9.73 8.02 4.09
N PHE A 56 -8.83 7.63 3.17
CA PHE A 56 -9.18 6.93 1.92
C PHE A 56 -8.77 5.45 1.92
N VAL A 57 -8.33 4.91 3.06
CA VAL A 57 -7.90 3.50 3.16
C VAL A 57 -9.05 2.54 2.84
N ALA A 58 -10.27 2.84 3.30
CA ALA A 58 -11.44 2.01 3.02
C ALA A 58 -11.75 1.96 1.50
N ASP A 59 -11.66 3.10 0.81
CA ASP A 59 -11.90 3.18 -0.63
C ASP A 59 -10.84 2.42 -1.43
N ALA A 60 -9.57 2.52 -1.00
CA ALA A 60 -8.47 1.79 -1.63
C ALA A 60 -8.65 0.27 -1.44
N ALA A 61 -8.98 -0.18 -0.22
CA ALA A 61 -9.25 -1.58 0.08
C ALA A 61 -10.44 -2.12 -0.72
N ALA A 62 -11.53 -1.36 -0.85
CA ALA A 62 -12.70 -1.73 -1.65
C ALA A 62 -12.37 -1.92 -3.15
N LYS A 63 -11.31 -1.28 -3.64
CA LYS A 63 -10.79 -1.46 -5.01
C LYS A 63 -9.76 -2.56 -5.16
N GLY A 64 -9.43 -3.26 -4.08
CA GLY A 64 -8.49 -4.37 -4.06
C GLY A 64 -7.04 -3.96 -3.82
N ALA A 65 -6.79 -2.79 -3.22
CA ALA A 65 -5.48 -2.58 -2.57
C ALA A 65 -5.24 -3.70 -1.55
N ARG A 66 -3.97 -4.07 -1.39
CA ARG A 66 -3.58 -5.22 -0.59
C ARG A 66 -2.58 -4.84 0.50
#